data_AF-A0A0N8PWL1-F1
#
_entry.id   AF-A0A0N8PWL1-F1
#
_cell.length_a   1.000
_cell.length_b   1.000
_cell.length_c   1.000
_cell.angle_alpha   90.00
_cell.angle_beta   90.00
_cell.angle_gamma   90.00
#
_symmetry.space_group_name_H-M   'P 1'
#
loop_
_entity.id
_entity.type
_entity.pdbx_description
1 polymer ?
#
loop_
_entity_poly.entity_id
_entity_poly.type
_entity_poly.pdbx_seq_one_letter_code
_entity_poly.pdbx_strand_id
1 'polypeptide(L)'
;MEKQEERISENEGILELLADFATAMEAAAIQLKHEVAKIVKVQIGTISEEPFLNLKWEKKEGAKLKEYEFTSRVAKDGNDAFYHCLSILKANKASINNRFHCEGWKYSYWLYDDKPGVIYRRLLKGGVRRWK
;
A
#
# COMPACT_ATOMS: atom_id res chain seq x y z
N MET A 1 54.16 32.53 -0.10
CA MET A 1 53.41 31.69 -1.06
C MET A 1 53.18 30.30 -0.47
N GLU A 2 54.21 29.66 0.07
CA GLU A 2 54.15 28.33 0.73
C GLU A 2 53.00 28.12 1.75
N LYS A 3 52.80 29.04 2.72
CA LYS A 3 51.67 28.96 3.69
C LYS A 3 50.27 29.04 3.06
N GLN A 4 50.16 29.51 1.82
CA GLN A 4 48.88 29.63 1.13
C GLN A 4 48.56 28.35 0.35
N GLU A 5 49.58 27.68 -0.19
CA GLU A 5 49.48 26.39 -0.87
C GLU A 5 49.12 25.26 0.10
N GLU A 6 49.71 25.27 1.31
CA GLU A 6 49.45 24.28 2.36
C GLU A 6 47.98 24.33 2.85
N ARG A 7 47.42 25.54 3.02
CA ARG A 7 45.98 25.70 3.37
C ARG A 7 45.04 25.30 2.24
N ILE A 8 45.45 25.48 0.99
CA ILE A 8 44.65 25.05 -0.17
C ILE A 8 44.59 23.51 -0.19
N SER A 9 45.73 22.85 0.04
CA SER A 9 45.82 21.39 0.14
C SER A 9 45.02 20.81 1.32
N GLU A 10 45.07 21.43 2.51
CA GLU A 10 44.22 21.01 3.63
C GLU A 10 42.73 21.14 3.32
N ASN A 11 42.32 22.24 2.68
CA ASN A 11 40.92 22.45 2.30
C ASN A 11 40.45 21.43 1.25
N GLU A 12 41.30 21.06 0.29
CA GLU A 12 40.98 20.02 -0.70
C GLU A 12 40.74 18.66 -0.03
N GLY A 13 41.59 18.28 0.94
CA GLY A 13 41.39 17.03 1.69
C GLY A 13 40.12 17.02 2.53
N ILE A 14 39.75 18.16 3.15
CA ILE A 14 38.49 18.30 3.89
C ILE A 14 37.29 18.21 2.94
N LEU A 15 37.37 18.83 1.75
CA LEU A 15 36.31 18.78 0.76
C LEU A 15 36.09 17.37 0.22
N GLU A 16 37.17 16.62 -0.02
CA GLU A 16 37.10 15.21 -0.43
C GLU A 16 36.43 14.35 0.65
N LEU A 17 36.84 14.50 1.92
CA LEU A 17 36.20 13.82 3.06
C LEU A 17 34.71 14.13 3.18
N LEU A 18 34.30 15.38 2.96
CA LEU A 18 32.90 15.78 2.99
C LEU A 18 32.10 15.20 1.82
N ALA A 19 32.70 15.13 0.63
CA ALA A 19 32.09 14.53 -0.55
C ALA A 19 31.88 13.02 -0.37
N ASP A 20 32.88 12.32 0.17
CA ASP A 20 32.80 10.89 0.48
C ASP A 20 31.74 10.62 1.55
N PHE A 21 31.70 11.44 2.60
CA PHE A 21 30.68 11.35 3.64
C PHE A 21 29.26 11.54 3.07
N ALA A 22 29.05 12.56 2.24
CA ALA A 22 27.76 12.80 1.59
C ALA A 22 27.34 11.62 0.71
N THR A 23 28.28 11.06 -0.06
CA THR A 23 28.04 9.88 -0.90
C THR A 23 27.66 8.66 -0.08
N ALA A 24 28.34 8.43 1.05
CA ALA A 24 28.02 7.35 1.97
C ALA A 24 26.62 7.51 2.60
N MET A 25 26.24 8.74 2.95
CA MET A 25 24.89 9.04 3.44
C MET A 25 23.80 8.76 2.39
N GLU A 26 24.04 9.16 1.14
CA GLU A 26 23.11 8.87 0.05
C GLU A 26 22.93 7.37 -0.16
N ALA A 27 24.02 6.61 -0.14
CA ALA A 27 23.97 5.15 -0.24
C ALA A 27 23.15 4.53 0.91
N ALA A 28 23.36 4.98 2.14
CA ALA A 28 22.60 4.51 3.30
C ALA A 28 21.10 4.84 3.20
N ALA A 29 20.76 6.05 2.73
CA ALA A 29 19.37 6.45 2.52
C ALA A 29 18.67 5.59 1.44
N ILE A 30 19.38 5.27 0.35
CA ILE A 30 18.88 4.38 -0.71
C ILE A 30 18.64 2.96 -0.16
N GLN A 31 19.58 2.42 0.61
CA GLN A 31 19.41 1.10 1.24
C GLN A 31 18.21 1.07 2.19
N LEU A 32 18.05 2.09 3.04
CA LEU A 32 16.90 2.19 3.93
C LEU A 32 15.58 2.22 3.15
N LYS A 33 15.51 3.00 2.06
CA LYS A 33 14.33 3.03 1.19
C LYS A 33 13.98 1.67 0.61
N HIS A 34 14.98 0.88 0.19
CA HIS A 34 14.78 -0.47 -0.31
C HIS A 34 14.28 -1.44 0.77
N GLU A 35 14.86 -1.41 1.97
CA GLU A 35 14.42 -2.26 3.08
C GLU A 35 13.01 -1.91 3.56
N VAL A 36 12.67 -0.62 3.65
CA VAL A 36 11.30 -0.17 3.94
C VAL A 36 10.33 -0.66 2.87
N ALA A 37 10.69 -0.58 1.58
CA ALA A 37 9.84 -1.07 0.50
C ALA A 37 9.63 -2.60 0.58
N LYS A 38 10.64 -3.38 1.00
CA LYS A 38 10.50 -4.82 1.25
C LYS A 38 9.54 -5.09 2.41
N ILE A 39 9.70 -4.40 3.54
CA ILE A 39 8.81 -4.55 4.71
C ILE A 39 7.37 -4.22 4.33
N VAL A 40 7.14 -3.13 3.60
CA VAL A 40 5.79 -2.75 3.13
C VAL A 40 5.20 -3.83 2.22
N LYS A 41 5.98 -4.39 1.28
CA LYS A 41 5.52 -5.50 0.43
C LYS A 41 5.23 -6.78 1.23
N VAL A 42 6.04 -7.10 2.23
CA VAL A 42 5.83 -8.24 3.13
C VAL A 42 4.57 -8.06 3.99
N GLN A 43 4.34 -6.84 4.51
CA GLN A 43 3.09 -6.53 5.21
C GLN A 43 1.87 -6.72 4.32
N ILE A 44 1.93 -6.29 3.05
CA ILE A 44 0.85 -6.54 2.08
C ILE A 44 0.66 -8.04 1.83
N GLY A 45 1.75 -8.82 1.73
CA GLY A 45 1.69 -10.28 1.57
C GLY A 45 1.19 -11.06 2.80
N THR A 46 1.15 -10.43 3.98
CA THR A 46 0.72 -11.06 5.24
C THR A 46 -0.76 -10.82 5.55
N ILE A 47 -1.44 -9.94 4.79
CA ILE A 47 -2.85 -9.66 5.02
C ILE A 47 -3.68 -10.84 4.48
N SER A 48 -4.43 -11.48 5.37
CA SER A 48 -5.39 -12.52 5.04
C SER A 48 -6.66 -11.93 4.41
N GLU A 49 -7.25 -12.62 3.42
CA GLU A 49 -8.56 -12.26 2.84
C GLU A 49 -9.72 -12.63 3.78
N GLU A 50 -9.51 -13.47 4.81
CA GLU A 50 -10.55 -13.99 5.70
C GLU A 50 -11.43 -12.91 6.35
N PRO A 51 -10.89 -11.78 6.87
CA PRO A 51 -11.72 -10.73 7.46
C PRO A 51 -12.68 -10.12 6.44
N PHE A 52 -12.26 -9.99 5.18
CA PHE A 52 -13.11 -9.48 4.10
C PHE A 52 -14.20 -10.48 3.69
N LEU A 53 -13.88 -11.78 3.69
CA LEU A 53 -14.83 -12.84 3.36
C LEU A 53 -15.93 -12.99 4.42
N ASN A 54 -15.61 -12.71 5.69
CA ASN A 54 -16.55 -12.79 6.81
C ASN A 54 -17.54 -11.62 6.87
N LEU A 55 -17.34 -10.56 6.07
CA LEU A 55 -18.30 -9.46 5.97
C LEU A 55 -19.57 -9.90 5.22
N LYS A 56 -20.70 -9.25 5.53
CA LYS A 56 -21.95 -9.43 4.79
C LYS A 56 -21.94 -8.53 3.57
N TRP A 57 -22.13 -9.11 2.39
CA TRP A 57 -22.04 -8.40 1.13
C TRP A 57 -23.39 -8.35 0.42
N GLU A 58 -23.78 -7.16 0.00
CA GLU A 58 -24.96 -6.92 -0.80
C GLU A 58 -24.57 -6.82 -2.26
N LYS A 59 -25.16 -7.70 -3.08
CA LYS A 59 -24.96 -7.70 -4.53
C LYS A 59 -25.73 -6.56 -5.15
N LYS A 60 -25.05 -5.76 -5.98
CA LYS A 60 -25.68 -4.71 -6.75
C LYS A 60 -25.18 -4.74 -8.19
N GLU A 61 -26.13 -4.64 -9.10
CA GLU A 61 -25.84 -4.53 -10.52
C GLU A 61 -25.79 -3.05 -10.88
N GLY A 62 -24.68 -2.59 -11.45
CA GLY A 62 -24.51 -1.20 -11.88
C GLY A 62 -24.49 -1.08 -13.38
N ALA A 63 -25.15 -0.06 -13.93
CA ALA A 63 -25.17 0.20 -15.37
C ALA A 63 -23.76 0.29 -16.02
N LYS A 64 -22.73 0.69 -15.26
CA LYS A 64 -21.31 0.77 -15.71
C LYS A 64 -20.41 -0.34 -15.16
N LEU A 65 -20.79 -0.97 -14.05
CA LEU A 65 -20.06 -2.06 -13.40
C LEU A 65 -21.01 -3.24 -13.31
N LYS A 66 -20.91 -4.18 -14.27
CA LYS A 66 -21.79 -5.37 -14.40
C LYS A 66 -22.26 -5.87 -13.03
N GLU A 67 -21.39 -6.55 -12.28
CA GLU A 67 -21.71 -7.04 -10.94
C GLU A 67 -20.66 -6.52 -9.96
N TYR A 68 -21.10 -5.84 -8.90
CA TYR A 68 -20.25 -5.51 -7.76
C TYR A 68 -21.00 -5.79 -6.47
N GLU A 69 -20.23 -6.01 -5.41
CA GLU A 69 -20.77 -6.21 -4.08
C GLU A 69 -20.31 -5.05 -3.21
N PHE A 70 -21.17 -4.61 -2.30
CA PHE A 70 -20.79 -3.59 -1.33
C PHE A 70 -21.23 -4.01 0.06
N THR A 71 -20.54 -3.49 1.06
CA THR A 71 -20.90 -3.67 2.46
C THR A 71 -20.74 -2.34 3.17
N SER A 72 -21.69 -2.03 4.05
CA SER A 72 -21.72 -0.78 4.79
C SER A 72 -21.62 -1.05 6.29
N ARG A 73 -21.22 -0.01 7.02
CA ARG A 73 -21.20 -0.01 8.49
C ARG A 73 -22.54 -0.44 9.12
N VAL A 74 -23.65 -0.24 8.41
CA VAL A 74 -25.01 -0.51 8.91
C VAL A 74 -25.39 -1.99 8.79
N ALA A 75 -24.67 -2.78 7.97
CA ALA A 75 -24.99 -4.20 7.75
C ALA A 75 -24.68 -5.12 8.95
N LYS A 76 -24.06 -4.61 10.02
CA LYS A 76 -23.96 -5.25 11.35
C LYS A 76 -23.49 -4.29 12.45
N ASP A 77 -24.10 -4.39 13.62
CA ASP A 77 -23.65 -3.81 14.89
C ASP A 77 -22.28 -4.39 15.30
N GLY A 78 -21.28 -3.53 15.52
CA GLY A 78 -20.07 -3.88 16.28
C GLY A 78 -19.06 -4.80 15.60
N ASN A 79 -18.82 -4.67 14.29
CA ASN A 79 -17.87 -5.54 13.59
C ASN A 79 -16.47 -4.90 13.53
N ASP A 80 -15.61 -5.18 14.51
CA ASP A 80 -14.18 -4.80 14.50
C ASP A 80 -13.48 -5.21 13.19
N ALA A 81 -13.92 -6.33 12.59
CA ALA A 81 -13.48 -6.79 11.28
C ALA A 81 -13.73 -5.75 10.17
N PHE A 82 -14.85 -5.03 10.19
CA PHE A 82 -15.14 -3.99 9.19
C PHE A 82 -14.19 -2.81 9.31
N TYR A 83 -13.94 -2.32 10.53
CA TYR A 83 -12.98 -1.23 10.75
C TYR A 83 -11.56 -1.65 10.42
N HIS A 84 -11.19 -2.89 10.70
CA HIS A 84 -9.91 -3.45 10.32
C HIS A 84 -9.74 -3.46 8.78
N CYS A 85 -10.71 -4.00 8.05
CA CYS A 85 -10.73 -3.98 6.58
C CYS A 85 -10.71 -2.55 6.02
N LEU A 86 -11.48 -1.63 6.59
CA LEU A 86 -11.52 -0.23 6.18
C LEU A 86 -10.16 0.45 6.41
N SER A 87 -9.51 0.18 7.54
CA SER A 87 -8.19 0.71 7.87
C SER A 87 -7.13 0.23 6.88
N ILE A 88 -7.14 -1.06 6.53
CA ILE A 88 -6.26 -1.64 5.51
C ILE A 88 -6.45 -0.93 4.17
N LEU A 89 -7.69 -0.75 3.71
CA LEU A 89 -7.98 -0.12 2.43
C LEU A 89 -7.59 1.36 2.40
N LYS A 90 -7.79 2.09 3.51
CA LYS A 90 -7.35 3.48 3.66
C LYS A 90 -5.83 3.60 3.64
N ALA A 91 -5.14 2.75 4.40
CA ALA A 91 -3.67 2.73 4.44
C ALA A 91 -3.07 2.48 3.04
N ASN A 92 -3.71 1.62 2.25
CA ASN A 92 -3.29 1.29 0.88
C ASN A 92 -3.86 2.23 -0.20
N LYS A 93 -4.59 3.30 0.17
CA LYS A 93 -5.23 4.25 -0.76
C LYS A 93 -6.03 3.55 -1.87
N ALA A 94 -6.79 2.52 -1.47
CA ALA A 94 -7.55 1.69 -2.39
C ALA A 94 -8.73 2.47 -3.00
N SER A 95 -8.64 2.76 -4.29
CA SER A 95 -9.69 3.47 -5.04
C SER A 95 -10.22 2.59 -6.17
N ILE A 96 -11.32 3.00 -6.82
CA ILE A 96 -11.85 2.25 -7.97
C ILE A 96 -10.82 2.05 -9.09
N ASN A 97 -9.91 3.02 -9.26
CA ASN A 97 -8.83 3.00 -10.25
C ASN A 97 -7.62 2.19 -9.76
N ASN A 98 -7.36 2.19 -8.45
CA ASN A 98 -6.29 1.42 -7.83
C ASN A 98 -6.86 0.46 -6.79
N ARG A 99 -7.39 -0.68 -7.27
CA ARG A 99 -8.07 -1.66 -6.42
C ARG A 99 -7.06 -2.46 -5.63
N PHE A 100 -7.33 -2.65 -4.35
CA PHE A 100 -6.49 -3.42 -3.47
C PHE A 100 -6.84 -4.91 -3.54
N HIS A 101 -5.83 -5.72 -3.76
CA HIS A 101 -5.87 -7.17 -3.61
C HIS A 101 -4.45 -7.69 -3.40
N CYS A 102 -4.32 -8.83 -2.73
CA CYS A 102 -3.05 -9.54 -2.65
C CYS A 102 -3.02 -10.73 -3.63
N GLU A 103 -1.87 -11.36 -3.74
CA GLU A 103 -1.72 -12.57 -4.56
C GLU A 103 -2.56 -13.72 -3.99
N GLY A 104 -3.26 -14.45 -4.86
CA GLY A 104 -4.14 -15.56 -4.47
C GLY A 104 -5.54 -15.17 -3.98
N TRP A 105 -5.83 -13.87 -3.85
CA TRP A 105 -7.16 -13.40 -3.44
C TRP A 105 -8.21 -13.61 -4.52
N LYS A 106 -9.45 -13.84 -4.09
CA LYS A 106 -10.59 -14.04 -5.01
C LYS A 106 -11.20 -12.73 -5.47
N TYR A 107 -11.21 -11.73 -4.58
CA TYR A 107 -11.85 -10.45 -4.84
C TYR A 107 -10.83 -9.30 -4.82
N SER A 108 -11.18 -8.25 -5.55
CA SER A 108 -10.56 -6.94 -5.48
C SER A 108 -11.44 -6.00 -4.68
N TYR A 109 -10.84 -5.19 -3.82
CA TYR A 109 -11.53 -4.32 -2.87
C TYR A 109 -11.16 -2.86 -3.11
N TRP A 110 -12.11 -1.94 -2.92
CA TRP A 110 -11.85 -0.51 -3.04
C TRP A 110 -12.82 0.32 -2.20
N LEU A 111 -12.46 1.59 -2.02
CA LEU A 111 -13.27 2.62 -1.41
C LEU A 111 -13.66 3.68 -2.44
N TYR A 112 -14.70 4.43 -2.10
CA TYR A 112 -15.18 5.59 -2.82
C TYR A 112 -15.10 6.80 -1.89
N ASP A 113 -14.50 7.89 -2.35
CA ASP A 113 -14.31 9.10 -1.54
C ASP A 113 -15.64 9.78 -1.21
N ASP A 114 -16.64 9.64 -2.08
CA ASP A 114 -18.00 10.17 -1.91
C ASP A 114 -18.83 9.37 -0.88
N LYS A 115 -18.40 8.16 -0.51
CA LYS A 115 -19.10 7.28 0.44
C LYS A 115 -18.14 6.72 1.49
N PRO A 116 -17.67 7.57 2.41
CA PRO A 116 -16.81 7.11 3.51
C PRO A 116 -17.58 6.11 4.39
N GLY A 117 -17.04 4.89 4.53
CA GLY A 117 -17.68 3.83 5.32
C GLY A 117 -18.48 2.82 4.52
N VAL A 118 -18.29 2.77 3.20
CA VAL A 118 -18.74 1.67 2.35
C VAL A 118 -17.53 1.02 1.70
N ILE A 119 -17.42 -0.31 1.84
CA ILE A 119 -16.39 -1.10 1.17
C ILE A 119 -17.03 -1.77 -0.04
N TYR A 120 -16.35 -1.69 -1.17
CA TYR A 120 -16.80 -2.31 -2.41
C TYR A 120 -15.85 -3.45 -2.77
N ARG A 121 -16.40 -4.50 -3.36
CA ARG A 121 -15.62 -5.60 -3.91
C ARG A 121 -16.15 -6.10 -5.25
N ARG A 122 -15.26 -6.76 -5.98
CA ARG A 122 -15.57 -7.45 -7.23
C ARG A 122 -14.63 -8.61 -7.44
N LEU A 123 -15.14 -9.70 -8.03
CA LEU A 123 -14.34 -10.84 -8.44
C LEU A 123 -13.21 -10.42 -9.39
N LEU A 124 -11.99 -10.87 -9.11
CA LEU A 124 -10.85 -10.69 -10.02
C LEU A 124 -11.06 -11.51 -11.30
N LYS A 125 -10.60 -11.01 -12.45
CA LYS A 125 -10.77 -11.67 -13.76
C LYS A 125 -10.05 -13.02 -13.93
N GLY A 126 -9.40 -13.53 -12.88
CA GLY A 126 -8.82 -14.89 -12.81
C GLY A 126 -9.36 -15.75 -11.66
N GLY A 127 -10.34 -15.26 -10.90
CA GLY A 127 -10.95 -16.02 -9.81
C GLY A 127 -11.81 -17.15 -10.36
N VAL A 128 -11.33 -18.39 -10.23
CA VAL A 128 -11.98 -19.62 -10.70
C VAL A 128 -13.48 -19.60 -10.36
N ARG A 129 -14.33 -19.47 -11.37
CA ARG A 129 -15.77 -19.77 -11.28
C ARG A 129 -15.90 -21.28 -11.10
N ARG A 130 -15.80 -21.77 -9.87
CA ARG A 130 -16.11 -23.16 -9.55
C ARG A 130 -17.64 -23.27 -9.48
N TRP A 131 -18.26 -23.56 -10.62
CA TRP A 131 -19.66 -23.99 -10.68
C TRP A 131 -19.77 -25.35 -9.98
N LYS A 132 -20.81 -25.52 -9.16
CA LYS A 132 -21.25 -26.80 -8.61
C LYS A 132 -22.38 -27.31 -9.47
#